data_AF-A0A7V9DJ87-F1
#
_entry.id   AF-A0A7V9DJ87-F1
#
_cell.length_a   1.000
_cell.length_b   1.000
_cell.length_c   1.000
_cell.angle_alpha   90.00
_cell.angle_beta   90.00
_cell.angle_gamma   90.00
#
_symmetry.space_group_name_H-M   'P 1'
#
loop_
_entity.id
_entity.type
_entity.pdbx_description
1 polymer ?
#
loop_
_entity_poly.entity_id
_entity_poly.type
_entity_poly.pdbx_seq_one_letter_code
_entity_poly.pdbx_strand_id
1 'polypeptide(L)'
;MLVYHRTHRADAILREGFRDGYYQMPMIGLLRGVFVSALWPLDENEGADGDVVLSLDVPEPLFIEYEHVEEGKTYREAMIPAADLNRHVPTLRRLSEPEVDVLVLERWESFGPGLGQ
;
A
#
# COMPACT_ATOMS: atom_id res chain seq x y z
N MET A 1 3.95 -9.24 -7.91
CA MET A 1 4.40 -8.93 -6.53
C MET A 1 3.20 -8.47 -5.75
N LEU A 2 3.12 -8.83 -4.47
CA LEU A 2 1.97 -8.48 -3.64
C LEU A 2 2.12 -7.06 -3.08
N VAL A 3 1.09 -6.25 -3.24
CA VAL A 3 1.01 -4.89 -2.68
C VAL A 3 -0.26 -4.71 -1.88
N TYR A 4 -0.26 -3.72 -0.98
CA TYR A 4 -1.33 -3.49 -0.02
C TYR A 4 -1.85 -2.04 -0.09
N HIS A 5 -3.15 -1.88 0.07
CA HIS A 5 -3.82 -0.58 0.15
C HIS A 5 -4.76 -0.56 1.37
N ARG A 6 -4.53 0.38 2.29
CA ARG A 6 -5.42 0.61 3.44
C ARG A 6 -6.47 1.67 3.09
N THR A 7 -7.72 1.42 3.45
CA THR A 7 -8.85 2.27 3.02
C THR A 7 -10.13 2.06 3.84
N HIS A 8 -10.95 3.12 3.95
CA HIS A 8 -12.36 3.04 4.38
C HIS A 8 -13.34 2.74 3.24
N ARG A 9 -12.86 2.67 1.99
CA ARG A 9 -13.70 2.56 0.78
C ARG A 9 -13.61 1.19 0.12
N ALA A 10 -13.26 0.16 0.88
CA ALA A 10 -12.99 -1.18 0.36
C ALA A 10 -14.14 -1.74 -0.48
N ASP A 11 -15.40 -1.64 -0.02
CA ASP A 11 -16.54 -2.17 -0.77
C ASP A 11 -16.76 -1.47 -2.12
N ALA A 12 -16.52 -0.15 -2.18
CA ALA A 12 -16.62 0.61 -3.41
C ALA A 12 -15.49 0.22 -4.38
N ILE A 13 -14.27 0.07 -3.87
CA ILE A 13 -13.09 -0.31 -4.66
C ILE A 13 -13.25 -1.73 -5.22
N LEU A 14 -13.72 -2.68 -4.41
CA LEU A 14 -13.96 -4.06 -4.85
C LEU A 14 -15.04 -4.15 -5.94
N ARG A 15 -16.04 -3.26 -5.89
CA ARG A 15 -17.15 -3.26 -6.85
C ARG A 15 -16.85 -2.50 -8.14
N GLU A 16 -16.14 -1.38 -8.05
CA GLU A 16 -15.99 -0.42 -9.15
C GLU A 16 -14.54 -0.25 -9.63
N GLY A 17 -13.59 -0.83 -8.91
CA GLY A 17 -12.17 -0.55 -9.07
C GLY A 17 -11.73 0.69 -8.30
N PHE A 18 -10.42 0.92 -8.35
CA PHE A 18 -9.76 2.08 -7.79
C PHE A 18 -10.14 3.37 -8.52
N ARG A 19 -10.03 4.49 -7.80
CA ARG A 19 -10.11 5.85 -8.35
C ARG A 19 -8.90 6.64 -7.86
N ASP A 20 -8.40 7.55 -8.70
CA ASP A 20 -7.28 8.37 -8.31
C ASP A 20 -7.65 9.27 -7.11
N GLY A 21 -6.79 9.23 -6.10
CA GLY A 21 -6.70 10.27 -5.10
C GLY A 21 -5.73 11.36 -5.55
N TYR A 22 -5.74 12.46 -4.80
CA TYR A 22 -4.81 13.55 -4.95
C TYR A 22 -4.04 13.73 -3.65
N TYR A 23 -2.73 13.83 -3.73
CA TYR A 23 -1.89 14.02 -2.57
C TYR A 23 -0.87 15.12 -2.83
N GLN A 24 -0.83 16.12 -1.95
CA GLN A 24 0.12 17.21 -2.07
C GLN A 24 1.38 16.84 -1.28
N MET A 25 2.46 16.54 -1.99
CA MET A 25 3.75 16.32 -1.36
C MET A 25 4.56 17.63 -1.32
N PRO A 26 5.13 17.99 -0.16
CA PRO A 26 6.11 19.05 -0.08
C PRO A 26 7.24 18.80 -1.10
N MET A 27 7.71 19.86 -1.77
CA MET A 27 8.81 19.82 -2.76
C MET A 27 8.55 19.07 -4.08
N ILE A 28 7.61 18.11 -4.13
CA ILE A 28 7.28 17.34 -5.35
C ILE A 28 6.04 17.89 -6.06
N GLY A 29 5.07 18.42 -5.30
CA GLY A 29 3.82 18.96 -5.83
C GLY A 29 2.64 17.97 -5.71
N LEU A 30 1.64 18.14 -6.59
CA LEU A 30 0.42 17.35 -6.57
C LEU A 30 0.65 16.01 -7.27
N LEU A 31 0.60 14.93 -6.51
CA LEU A 31 0.58 13.57 -7.01
C LEU A 31 -0.86 13.09 -7.22
N ARG A 32 -1.04 12.20 -8.20
CA ARG A 32 -2.33 11.63 -8.56
C ARG A 32 -2.20 10.13 -8.77
N GLY A 33 -3.05 9.36 -8.10
CA GLY A 33 -3.00 7.91 -8.13
C GLY A 33 -3.51 7.32 -6.82
N VAL A 34 -3.10 6.09 -6.54
CA VAL A 34 -3.44 5.34 -5.33
C VAL A 34 -2.16 4.88 -4.67
N PHE A 35 -2.02 5.19 -3.39
CA PHE A 35 -0.91 4.68 -2.60
C PHE A 35 -1.06 3.19 -2.34
N VAL A 36 -0.02 2.45 -2.65
CA VAL A 36 0.14 1.03 -2.32
C VAL A 36 1.51 0.81 -1.70
N SER A 37 1.61 -0.11 -0.74
CA SER A 37 2.88 -0.52 -0.13
C SER A 37 3.26 -1.94 -0.51
N ALA A 38 4.56 -2.22 -0.57
CA ALA A 38 5.06 -3.58 -0.75
C ALA A 38 5.41 -4.23 0.61
N LEU A 39 5.43 -5.56 0.63
CA LEU A 39 5.78 -6.43 1.77
C LEU A 39 4.76 -6.43 2.92
N TRP A 40 4.33 -5.28 3.41
CA TRP A 40 3.36 -5.14 4.50
C TRP A 40 2.42 -3.95 4.28
N PRO A 41 1.19 -3.98 4.83
CA PRO A 41 0.31 -2.82 4.84
C PRO A 41 0.88 -1.75 5.76
N LEU A 42 0.86 -0.51 5.27
CA LEU A 42 1.14 0.67 6.09
C LEU A 42 -0.06 1.04 6.96
N ASP A 43 0.20 1.82 8.01
CA ASP A 43 -0.83 2.36 8.91
C ASP A 43 -0.76 3.89 9.01
N GLU A 44 -1.51 4.46 9.96
CA GLU A 44 -1.64 5.90 10.16
C GLU A 44 -0.29 6.59 10.47
N ASN A 45 0.68 5.88 11.06
CA ASN A 45 2.01 6.41 11.34
C ASN A 45 2.80 6.66 10.05
N GLU A 46 2.44 5.99 8.96
CA GLU A 46 2.99 6.19 7.62
C GLU A 46 2.02 6.93 6.68
N GLY A 47 0.93 7.47 7.21
CA GLY A 47 -0.05 8.23 6.44
C GLY A 47 -1.08 7.38 5.68
N ALA A 48 -1.15 6.07 5.94
CA ALA A 48 -2.16 5.19 5.38
C ALA A 48 -3.36 5.05 6.34
N ASP A 49 -4.50 5.62 5.95
CA ASP A 49 -5.71 5.61 6.77
C ASP A 49 -6.73 4.58 6.29
N GLY A 50 -7.52 4.02 7.21
CA GLY A 50 -8.52 2.99 6.91
C GLY A 50 -8.55 1.82 7.88
N ASP A 51 -9.74 1.22 7.98
CA ASP A 51 -10.04 0.03 8.78
C ASP A 51 -9.88 -1.28 7.99
N VAL A 52 -9.80 -1.19 6.66
CA VAL A 52 -9.66 -2.36 5.78
C VAL A 52 -8.36 -2.32 5.00
N VAL A 53 -7.69 -3.48 4.93
CA VAL A 53 -6.56 -3.70 4.03
C VAL A 53 -7.01 -4.51 2.82
N LEU A 54 -6.72 -3.99 1.64
CA LEU A 54 -6.82 -4.69 0.37
C LEU A 54 -5.44 -5.16 -0.06
N SER A 55 -5.35 -6.31 -0.72
CA SER A 55 -4.13 -6.79 -1.37
C SER A 55 -4.36 -7.01 -2.87
N LEU A 56 -3.32 -6.78 -3.67
CA LEU A 56 -3.34 -6.89 -5.12
C LEU A 56 -2.00 -7.43 -5.63
N ASP A 57 -2.01 -8.31 -6.63
CA ASP A 57 -0.78 -8.67 -7.35
C ASP A 57 -0.57 -7.73 -8.54
N VAL A 58 0.59 -7.06 -8.57
CA VAL A 58 1.02 -6.18 -9.66
C VAL A 58 2.39 -6.57 -10.19
N PRO A 59 2.72 -6.30 -11.47
CA PRO A 59 4.07 -6.46 -11.99
C PRO A 59 5.05 -5.58 -11.21
N GLU A 60 6.21 -6.12 -10.84
CA GLU A 60 7.26 -5.34 -10.16
C GLU A 60 7.74 -4.11 -10.96
N PRO A 61 7.89 -4.18 -12.30
CA PRO A 61 8.22 -2.99 -13.09
C PRO A 61 7.19 -1.86 -12.96
N LEU A 62 5.89 -2.19 -12.83
CA LEU A 62 4.84 -1.21 -12.61
C LEU A 62 4.98 -0.55 -11.24
N PHE A 63 5.30 -1.31 -10.20
CA PHE A 63 5.54 -0.75 -8.88
C PHE A 63 6.73 0.21 -8.87
N ILE A 64 7.86 -0.21 -9.45
CA ILE A 64 9.10 0.57 -9.51
C ILE A 64 8.91 1.88 -10.30
N GLU A 65 8.12 1.87 -11.37
CA GLU A 65 7.85 3.06 -12.19
C GLU A 65 7.24 4.22 -11.38
N TYR A 66 6.40 3.89 -10.40
CA TYR A 66 5.68 4.86 -9.56
C TYR A 66 6.17 4.87 -8.10
N GLU A 67 7.31 4.22 -7.83
CA GLU A 67 7.84 4.08 -6.48
C GLU A 67 8.32 5.43 -5.93
N HIS A 68 7.87 5.74 -4.72
CA HIS A 68 8.31 6.94 -4.01
C HIS A 68 9.47 6.60 -3.07
N VAL A 69 10.68 6.87 -3.57
CA VAL A 69 11.95 6.63 -2.87
C VAL A 69 12.37 7.88 -2.10
N GLU A 70 12.56 7.73 -0.79
CA GLU A 70 13.03 8.80 0.10
C GLU A 70 14.18 8.27 0.98
N GLU A 71 15.19 9.11 1.22
CA GLU A 71 16.34 8.74 2.06
C GLU A 71 15.88 8.47 3.51
N GLY A 72 16.28 7.33 4.06
CA GLY A 72 15.92 6.92 5.42
C GLY A 72 14.58 6.19 5.55
N LYS A 73 13.82 6.05 4.46
CA LYS A 73 12.57 5.28 4.45
C LYS A 73 12.84 3.78 4.54
N THR A 74 12.15 3.09 5.45
CA THR A 74 12.34 1.66 5.72
C THR A 74 11.32 0.75 5.03
N TYR A 75 10.40 1.35 4.28
CA TYR A 75 9.33 0.65 3.54
C TYR A 75 9.22 1.19 2.12
N ARG A 76 8.69 0.36 1.23
CA ARG A 76 8.46 0.71 -0.17
C ARG A 76 7.00 1.07 -0.37
N GLU A 77 6.75 2.21 -0.98
CA GLU A 77 5.42 2.62 -1.43
C GLU A 77 5.49 3.16 -2.84
N ALA A 78 4.37 3.04 -3.56
CA ALA A 78 4.20 3.60 -4.89
C ALA A 78 2.85 4.31 -4.97
N MET A 79 2.80 5.40 -5.75
CA MET A 79 1.54 6.07 -6.07
C MET A 79 1.15 5.78 -7.51
N ILE A 80 0.50 4.63 -7.71
CA ILE A 80 0.20 4.08 -9.04
C ILE A 80 -1.14 4.66 -9.53
N PRO A 81 -1.25 5.10 -10.81
CA PRO A 81 -2.52 5.51 -11.40
C PRO A 81 -3.59 4.42 -11.26
N ALA A 82 -4.81 4.81 -10.88
CA ALA A 82 -5.92 3.88 -10.70
C ALA A 82 -6.22 3.10 -11.99
N ALA A 83 -6.05 3.73 -13.16
CA ALA A 83 -6.23 3.07 -14.45
C ALA A 83 -5.31 1.85 -14.64
N ASP A 84 -4.08 1.91 -14.13
CA ASP A 84 -3.12 0.82 -14.24
C ASP A 84 -3.34 -0.23 -13.16
N LEU A 85 -3.63 0.17 -11.92
CA LEU A 85 -4.07 -0.78 -10.87
C LEU A 85 -5.34 -1.53 -11.27
N ASN A 86 -6.28 -0.87 -11.95
CA ASN A 86 -7.54 -1.48 -12.37
C ASN A 86 -7.37 -2.60 -13.39
N ARG A 87 -6.23 -2.68 -14.09
CA ARG A 87 -5.88 -3.82 -14.95
C ARG A 87 -5.61 -5.10 -14.16
N HIS A 88 -5.37 -4.95 -12.86
CA HIS A 88 -5.03 -6.04 -11.94
C HIS A 88 -6.16 -6.40 -10.97
N VAL A 89 -7.32 -5.72 -11.05
CA VAL A 89 -8.50 -6.01 -10.20
C VAL A 89 -8.89 -7.49 -10.11
N PRO A 90 -8.69 -8.36 -11.12
CA PRO A 90 -8.93 -9.80 -10.96
C PRO A 90 -8.16 -10.47 -9.80
N THR A 91 -7.06 -9.87 -9.31
CA THR A 91 -6.29 -10.37 -8.15
C THR A 91 -6.59 -9.61 -6.85
N LEU A 92 -7.44 -8.59 -6.91
CA LEU A 92 -7.79 -7.74 -5.78
C LEU A 92 -8.63 -8.52 -4.76
N ARG A 93 -8.22 -8.48 -3.49
CA ARG A 93 -8.99 -9.08 -2.39
C ARG A 93 -8.90 -8.26 -1.11
N ARG A 94 -9.92 -8.39 -0.27
CA ARG A 94 -9.90 -7.94 1.13
C ARG A 94 -9.10 -8.93 1.97
N LEU A 95 -8.23 -8.43 2.84
CA LEU A 95 -7.61 -9.23 3.89
C LEU A 95 -8.53 -9.30 5.12
N SER A 96 -8.54 -10.46 5.78
CA SER A 96 -9.15 -10.62 7.10
C SER A 96 -8.25 -10.03 8.19
N GLU A 97 -8.82 -9.69 9.36
CA GLU A 97 -8.05 -9.19 10.51
C GLU A 97 -6.88 -10.12 10.87
N PRO A 98 -7.03 -11.46 10.97
CA PRO A 98 -5.92 -12.34 11.28
C PRO A 98 -4.80 -12.32 10.23
N GLU A 99 -5.13 -12.14 8.95
CA GLU A 99 -4.11 -11.99 7.90
C GLU A 99 -3.34 -10.67 8.05
N VAL A 100 -4.02 -9.59 8.43
CA VAL A 100 -3.37 -8.30 8.69
C VAL A 100 -2.46 -8.40 9.92
N ASP A 101 -2.92 -9.04 11.00
CA ASP A 101 -2.14 -9.23 12.22
C ASP A 101 -0.84 -10.00 11.95
N VAL A 102 -0.89 -11.06 11.13
CA VAL A 102 0.31 -11.80 10.72
C VAL A 102 1.30 -10.89 10.00
N LEU A 103 0.85 -10.08 9.04
CA LEU A 103 1.72 -9.16 8.30
C LEU A 103 2.32 -8.07 9.20
N VAL A 104 1.57 -7.60 10.18
CA VAL A 104 2.06 -6.65 11.19
C VAL A 104 3.14 -7.30 12.04
N LEU A 105 2.93 -8.53 12.53
CA LEU A 105 3.93 -9.28 13.29
C LEU A 105 5.20 -9.52 12.46
N GLU A 106 5.09 -9.94 11.20
CA GLU A 106 6.24 -10.13 10.30
C GLU A 106 7.04 -8.83 10.12
N ARG A 107 6.35 -7.68 10.02
CA ARG A 107 6.99 -6.37 9.99
C ARG A 107 7.72 -6.07 11.30
N TRP A 108 7.11 -6.35 12.45
CA TRP A 108 7.74 -6.21 13.77
C TRP A 108 8.94 -7.15 13.95
N GLU A 109 8.94 -8.34 13.39
CA GLU A 109 10.12 -9.22 13.46
C GLU A 109 11.25 -8.74 12.53
N SER A 110 10.90 -8.13 11.41
CA SER A 110 11.86 -7.59 10.43
C SER A 110 12.53 -6.28 10.89
N PHE A 111 11.83 -5.46 11.68
CA PHE A 111 12.30 -4.13 12.12
C PHE A 111 12.25 -3.88 13.63
N GLY A 112 11.78 -4.84 14.40
CA GLY A 112 11.70 -4.76 15.85
C GLY A 112 13.09 -4.60 16.46
N PRO A 113 13.18 -4.03 17.67
CA PRO A 113 14.46 -3.75 18.25
C PRO A 113 15.23 -5.06 18.44
N GLY A 114 16.44 -5.11 17.88
CA GLY A 114 17.53 -5.89 18.45
C GLY A 114 17.89 -5.36 19.85
N LEU A 115 16.95 -5.44 20.79
CA LEU A 115 17.14 -5.20 22.21
C LEU A 115 16.75 -6.47 22.94
N GLY A 116 17.72 -7.37 23.08
CA GLY A 116 17.49 -8.60 23.82
C GLY A 116 18.56 -9.67 23.68
N GLN A 117 19.85 -9.31 23.68
CA GLN A 117 20.91 -10.06 24.39
C GLN A 117 21.98 -9.08 24.87
#